data_AF-A0A9D6IMY3-F1
#
_entry.id   AF-A0A9D6IMY3-F1
#
_cell.length_a   1.000
_cell.length_b   1.000
_cell.length_c   1.000
_cell.angle_alpha   90.00
_cell.angle_beta   90.00
_cell.angle_gamma   90.00
#
_symmetry.space_group_name_H-M   'P 1'
#
loop_
_entity.id
_entity.type
_entity.pdbx_description
1 polymer ?
#
loop_
_entity_poly.entity_id
_entity_poly.type
_entity_poly.pdbx_seq_one_letter_code
_entity_poly.pdbx_strand_id
1 'polypeptide(L)'
;MPVRKLRRGEEMPEPWLDRGDPKLYGAIAGVWSFGDRWGSPRFPPGVYKHRSLESMNRLSEEWAEANFRAFRERLNRTRHA
;
A
#
# COMPACT_ATOMS: atom_id res chain seq x y z
N MET A 1 -10.21 -16.84 -2.54
CA MET A 1 -10.69 -16.46 -1.20
C MET A 1 -11.78 -15.39 -1.35
N PRO A 2 -12.97 -15.54 -0.75
CA PRO A 2 -14.02 -14.53 -0.83
C PRO A 2 -13.64 -13.29 -0.01
N VAL A 3 -13.61 -12.12 -0.64
CA VAL A 3 -13.45 -10.84 0.06
C VAL A 3 -14.84 -10.39 0.52
N ARG A 4 -15.07 -10.37 1.84
CA ARG A 4 -16.34 -9.91 2.43
C ARG A 4 -16.18 -8.46 2.90
N LYS A 5 -17.06 -7.58 2.41
CA LYS A 5 -17.15 -6.22 2.94
C LYS A 5 -17.93 -6.26 4.26
N LEU A 6 -17.34 -5.70 5.31
CA LEU A 6 -18.05 -5.47 6.57
C LEU A 6 -19.10 -4.38 6.33
N ARG A 7 -20.34 -4.64 6.73
CA ARG A 7 -21.43 -3.67 6.61
C ARG A 7 -21.53 -2.77 7.83
N ARG A 8 -21.05 -3.25 8.98
CA ARG A 8 -21.12 -2.57 10.27
C ARG A 8 -19.87 -2.82 11.10
N GLY A 9 -19.62 -1.96 12.08
CA GLY A 9 -18.48 -2.06 12.97
C GLY A 9 -18.51 -3.32 13.85
N GLU A 10 -19.69 -3.83 14.20
CA GLU A 10 -19.82 -5.05 15.02
C GLU A 10 -19.39 -6.32 14.27
N GLU A 11 -19.29 -6.27 12.95
CA GLU A 11 -18.79 -7.38 12.13
C GLU A 11 -17.26 -7.45 12.11
N MET A 12 -16.57 -6.42 12.64
CA MET A 12 -15.13 -6.36 12.65
C MET A 12 -14.57 -7.40 13.62
N PRO A 13 -13.64 -8.27 13.18
CA PRO A 13 -13.01 -9.21 14.08
C PRO A 13 -12.19 -8.46 15.15
N GLU A 14 -12.06 -9.09 16.31
CA GLU A 14 -11.23 -8.55 17.39
C GLU A 14 -9.77 -8.36 16.92
N PRO A 15 -9.14 -7.23 17.26
CA PRO A 15 -7.77 -6.97 16.90
C PRO A 15 -6.83 -7.96 17.58
N TRP A 16 -5.71 -8.28 16.93
CA TRP A 16 -4.73 -9.23 17.48
C TRP A 16 -3.98 -8.68 18.70
N LEU A 17 -3.98 -7.36 18.88
CA LEU A 17 -3.34 -6.66 19.99
C LEU A 17 -4.27 -5.57 20.51
N ASP A 18 -4.40 -5.49 21.83
CA ASP A 18 -5.18 -4.46 22.50
C ASP A 18 -4.48 -3.11 22.43
N ARG A 19 -5.27 -2.04 22.61
CA ARG A 19 -4.77 -0.65 22.63
C ARG A 19 -3.72 -0.40 23.71
N GLY A 20 -3.78 -1.16 24.81
CA GLY A 20 -2.83 -1.06 25.92
C GLY A 20 -1.62 -1.98 25.80
N ASP A 21 -1.53 -2.83 24.77
CA ASP A 21 -0.42 -3.76 24.62
C ASP A 21 0.87 -2.99 24.26
N PRO A 22 1.96 -3.11 25.05
CA PRO A 22 3.23 -2.46 24.75
C PRO A 22 3.81 -2.83 23.36
N LYS A 23 3.46 -4.00 22.82
CA LYS A 23 3.91 -4.48 21.50
C LYS A 23 3.17 -3.84 20.34
N LEU A 24 2.01 -3.22 20.58
CA LEU A 24 1.15 -2.67 19.52
C LEU A 24 1.92 -1.70 18.61
N TYR A 25 2.63 -0.74 19.20
CA TYR A 25 3.39 0.25 18.42
C TYR A 25 4.54 -0.37 17.63
N GLY A 26 5.20 -1.39 18.19
CA GLY A 26 6.23 -2.15 17.49
C GLY A 26 5.67 -2.93 16.29
N ALA A 27 4.50 -3.56 16.45
CA ALA A 27 3.82 -4.26 15.37
C ALA A 27 3.38 -3.29 14.26
N ILE A 28 2.81 -2.13 14.63
CA ILE A 28 2.44 -1.07 13.67
C ILE A 28 3.66 -0.62 12.88
N ALA A 29 4.76 -0.27 13.56
CA ALA A 29 5.99 0.15 12.91
C ALA A 29 6.58 -0.92 11.99
N GLY A 30 6.49 -2.19 12.39
CA GLY A 30 6.90 -3.34 11.57
C GLY A 30 6.10 -3.47 10.29
N VAL A 31 4.77 -3.29 10.34
CA VAL A 31 3.90 -3.30 9.16
C VAL A 31 4.25 -2.16 8.20
N TRP A 32 4.45 -0.94 8.71
CA TRP A 32 4.85 0.20 7.89
C TRP A 32 6.22 -0.03 7.24
N SER A 33 7.20 -0.48 8.02
CA SER A 33 8.55 -0.78 7.52
C SER A 33 8.53 -1.89 6.46
N PHE A 34 7.67 -2.89 6.63
CA PHE A 34 7.43 -3.91 5.62
C PHE A 34 6.83 -3.32 4.35
N GLY A 35 5.80 -2.48 4.48
CA GLY A 35 5.20 -1.73 3.37
C GLY A 35 6.24 -0.94 2.57
N ASP A 36 7.06 -0.13 3.24
CA ASP A 36 8.11 0.67 2.62
C ASP A 36 9.15 -0.19 1.89
N ARG A 37 9.47 -1.37 2.44
CA ARG A 37 10.42 -2.31 1.84
C ARG A 37 9.89 -2.91 0.54
N TRP A 38 8.60 -3.20 0.44
CA TRP A 38 8.04 -3.98 -0.68
C TRP A 38 7.25 -3.16 -1.69
N GLY A 39 6.59 -2.11 -1.24
CA GLY A 39 5.72 -1.28 -2.06
C GLY A 39 5.79 0.16 -1.58
N SER A 40 6.87 0.86 -1.94
CA SER A 40 6.90 2.33 -1.93
C SER A 40 6.44 2.84 -3.31
N PRO A 41 5.12 2.89 -3.60
CA PRO A 41 4.65 3.45 -4.85
C PRO A 41 5.03 4.92 -4.91
N ARG A 42 5.68 5.30 -6.01
CA ARG A 42 5.97 6.66 -6.41
C ARG A 42 4.69 7.29 -6.94
N PHE A 43 4.05 8.04 -6.07
CA PHE A 43 3.08 9.05 -6.47
C PHE A 43 3.78 10.40 -6.29
N PRO A 44 4.03 11.15 -7.38
CA PRO A 44 4.68 12.44 -7.23
C PRO A 44 3.78 13.36 -6.39
N PRO A 45 4.35 14.15 -5.45
CA PRO A 45 3.56 15.00 -4.58
C PRO A 45 2.79 16.05 -5.40
N GLY A 46 1.52 16.26 -5.07
CA GLY A 46 0.69 17.26 -5.74
C GLY A 46 -0.81 16.94 -5.71
N VAL A 47 -1.62 17.91 -6.11
CA VAL A 47 -3.06 17.74 -6.33
C VAL A 47 -3.31 17.70 -7.84
N TYR A 48 -3.75 16.54 -8.34
CA TYR A 48 -3.97 16.31 -9.76
C TYR A 48 -5.46 16.43 -10.08
N LYS A 49 -5.86 17.56 -10.67
CA LYS A 49 -7.24 17.79 -11.10
C LYS A 49 -7.43 17.29 -12.53
N HIS A 50 -8.46 16.48 -12.74
CA HIS A 50 -8.78 15.88 -14.03
C HIS A 50 -10.11 16.40 -14.54
N ARG A 51 -10.18 16.71 -15.84
CA ARG A 51 -11.42 17.14 -16.52
C ARG A 51 -12.22 15.97 -17.08
N SER A 52 -11.64 14.76 -17.08
CA SER A 52 -12.29 13.53 -17.53
C SER A 52 -11.74 12.31 -16.78
N LEU A 53 -12.56 11.25 -16.68
CA LEU A 53 -12.15 9.96 -16.11
C LEU A 53 -10.99 9.33 -16.89
N GLU A 54 -10.99 9.47 -18.21
CA GLU A 54 -9.91 8.96 -19.07
C GLU A 54 -8.55 9.57 -18.70
N SER A 55 -8.51 10.90 -18.46
CA SER A 55 -7.26 11.56 -18.06
C SER A 55 -6.75 11.12 -16.69
N MET A 56 -7.66 10.80 -15.77
CA MET A 56 -7.33 10.27 -14.45
C MET A 56 -6.81 8.83 -14.53
N ASN A 57 -7.47 7.99 -15.34
CA ASN A 57 -7.07 6.61 -15.54
C ASN A 57 -5.69 6.53 -16.19
N ARG A 58 -5.42 7.33 -17.23
CA ARG A 58 -4.10 7.39 -17.88
C ARG A 58 -2.99 7.73 -16.89
N LEU A 59 -3.18 8.76 -16.06
CA LEU A 59 -2.19 9.14 -15.05
C LEU A 59 -1.98 8.02 -14.01
N SER A 60 -3.06 7.35 -13.61
CA SER A 60 -3.01 6.21 -12.69
C SER A 60 -2.24 5.02 -13.30
N GLU A 61 -2.46 4.73 -14.58
CA GLU A 61 -1.74 3.69 -15.32
C GLU A 61 -0.25 4.01 -15.47
N GLU A 62 0.10 5.26 -15.79
CA GLU A 62 1.48 5.72 -15.87
C GLU A 62 2.23 5.52 -14.54
N TRP A 63 1.59 5.86 -13.42
CA TRP A 63 2.17 5.63 -12.10
C TRP A 63 2.25 4.15 -11.75
N ALA A 64 1.23 3.35 -12.09
CA ALA A 64 1.26 1.90 -11.87
C ALA A 64 2.44 1.25 -12.61
N GLU A 65 2.66 1.61 -13.87
CA GLU A 65 3.77 1.12 -14.69
C GLU A 65 5.12 1.56 -14.11
N ALA A 66 5.27 2.84 -13.74
CA ALA A 66 6.50 3.35 -13.11
C ALA A 66 6.84 2.61 -11.80
N ASN A 67 5.81 2.32 -10.99
CA ASN A 67 5.96 1.58 -9.74
C ASN A 67 6.34 0.13 -9.97
N PHE A 68 5.71 -0.51 -10.94
CA PHE A 68 6.01 -1.89 -11.29
C PHE A 68 7.44 -2.05 -11.83
N ARG A 69 7.90 -1.10 -12.66
CA ARG A 69 9.29 -1.06 -13.13
C ARG A 69 10.28 -0.94 -11.96
N ALA A 70 10.05 0.02 -11.06
CA ALA A 70 10.91 0.22 -9.89
C ALA A 70 10.95 -1.02 -8.97
N PHE A 71 9.81 -1.70 -8.82
CA PHE A 71 9.73 -2.95 -8.08
C PHE A 71 10.56 -4.07 -8.72
N ARG A 72 10.46 -4.26 -10.05
CA ARG A 72 11.27 -5.25 -10.78
C ARG A 72 12.77 -4.99 -10.64
N GLU A 73 13.19 -3.72 -10.76
CA GLU A 73 14.59 -3.33 -10.57
C GLU A 73 15.12 -3.69 -9.17
N ARG A 74 14.32 -3.47 -8.13
CA ARG A 74 14.66 -3.83 -6.75
C ARG A 74 14.78 -5.34 -6.56
N LEU A 75 13.86 -6.12 -7.12
CA LEU A 75 13.93 -7.58 -7.08
C LEU A 75 15.18 -8.11 -7.76
N ASN A 76 15.51 -7.61 -8.95
CA ASN A 76 16.71 -8.03 -9.67
C ASN A 76 17.98 -7.70 -8.89
N ARG A 77 18.06 -6.52 -8.26
CA ARG A 77 19.20 -6.14 -7.41
C ARG A 77 19.37 -7.08 -6.21
N THR A 78 18.27 -7.54 -5.61
CA THR A 78 18.30 -8.43 -4.45
C THR A 78 18.66 -9.88 -4.83
N ARG A 79 18.43 -10.29 -6.08
CA ARG A 79 18.77 -11.62 -6.60
C ARG A 79 20.23 -11.77 -7.03
N HIS A 80 20.92 -10.66 -7.28
CA HIS A 80 22.32 -10.62 -7.71
C HIS A 80 23.29 -10.15 -6.62
N ALA A 81 22.81 -9.97 -5.39
CA ALA A 81 23.59 -9.67 -4.19
C ALA A 81 23.59 -10.90 -3.27
#